data_AF-A0A3S3QSC1-F1
#
_entry.id   AF-A0A3S3QSC1-F1
#
_cell.length_a   1.000
_cell.length_b   1.000
_cell.length_c   1.000
_cell.angle_alpha   90.00
_cell.angle_beta   90.00
_cell.angle_gamma   90.00
#
_symmetry.space_group_name_H-M   'P 1'
#
loop_
_entity.id
_entity.type
_entity.pdbx_description
1 polymer ?
#
loop_
_entity_poly.entity_id
_entity_poly.type
_entity_poly.pdbx_seq_one_letter_code
_entity_poly.pdbx_strand_id
1 'polypeptide(L)'
;MFGLVGCEQASTGFSLPVGDPTQGKDVFLSMQCLSCHEMEGFERPDGTEDKLSVTLGGKVQSLKTYAELVTSVINPSHQLAKGYALSEIQASGKSVMPVYNNIMTVEQLIDLITFLESQYELEPYTRTEYIIYR
;
A
#
# COMPACT_ATOMS: atom_id res chain seq x y z
N MET A 1 -10.18 -37.42 0.32
CA MET A 1 -9.81 -36.28 1.21
C MET A 1 -9.60 -35.09 0.30
N PHE A 2 -10.61 -34.21 0.21
CA PHE A 2 -10.58 -33.02 -0.64
C PHE A 2 -9.62 -31.99 -0.03
N GLY A 3 -8.46 -31.81 -0.64
CA GLY A 3 -7.57 -30.70 -0.33
C GLY A 3 -8.07 -29.44 -1.03
N LEU A 4 -8.51 -28.46 -0.26
CA LEU A 4 -8.81 -27.12 -0.75
C LEU A 4 -7.49 -26.46 -1.18
N VAL A 5 -7.18 -26.51 -2.46
CA VAL A 5 -6.16 -25.65 -3.07
C VAL A 5 -6.81 -24.29 -3.28
N GLY A 6 -6.64 -23.40 -2.31
CA GLY A 6 -6.89 -21.97 -2.49
C GLY A 6 -5.79 -21.39 -3.36
N CYS A 7 -5.91 -21.55 -4.67
CA CYS A 7 -5.08 -20.84 -5.63
C CYS A 7 -5.68 -19.44 -5.75
N GLU A 8 -5.07 -18.43 -5.12
CA GLU A 8 -5.32 -17.05 -5.51
C GLU A 8 -4.83 -16.92 -6.96
N GLN A 9 -5.76 -17.04 -7.89
CA GLN A 9 -5.53 -16.70 -9.28
C GLN A 9 -5.35 -15.18 -9.34
N ALA A 10 -4.13 -14.70 -9.07
CA ALA A 10 -3.68 -13.51 -9.78
C ALA A 10 -3.94 -13.81 -11.25
N SER A 11 -4.79 -13.00 -11.90
CA SER A 11 -5.26 -13.25 -13.26
C SER A 11 -4.05 -13.37 -14.18
N THR A 12 -3.69 -14.61 -14.56
CA THR A 12 -2.61 -14.87 -15.50
C THR A 12 -2.96 -14.14 -16.80
N GLY A 13 -2.30 -13.01 -17.04
CA GLY A 13 -2.52 -12.17 -18.23
C GLY A 13 -2.91 -10.71 -17.97
N PHE A 14 -3.11 -10.27 -16.72
CA PHE A 14 -3.26 -8.83 -16.43
C PHE A 14 -1.99 -8.28 -15.79
N SER A 15 -1.31 -7.38 -16.51
CA SER A 15 -0.21 -6.58 -15.98
C SER A 15 -0.28 -5.19 -16.59
N LEU A 16 -0.06 -4.18 -15.77
CA LEU A 16 0.25 -2.85 -16.27
C LEU A 16 1.72 -2.84 -16.76
N PRO A 17 2.09 -1.93 -17.69
CA PRO A 17 3.49 -1.75 -18.04
C PRO A 17 4.30 -1.25 -16.84
N VAL A 18 5.63 -1.37 -16.92
CA VAL A 18 6.54 -0.77 -15.93
C VAL A 18 6.52 0.74 -16.09
N GLY A 19 6.32 1.47 -15.00
CA GLY A 19 6.33 2.94 -14.98
C GLY A 19 7.69 3.56 -14.67
N ASP A 20 7.70 4.88 -14.54
CA ASP A 20 8.84 5.67 -14.08
C ASP A 20 8.67 6.00 -12.58
N PRO A 21 9.54 5.47 -11.69
CA PRO A 21 9.44 5.76 -10.25
C PRO A 21 9.69 7.24 -9.91
N THR A 22 10.39 7.98 -10.77
CA THR A 22 10.61 9.43 -10.58
C THR A 22 9.31 10.18 -10.79
N GLN A 23 8.59 9.89 -11.88
CA GLN A 23 7.26 10.47 -12.12
C GLN A 23 6.26 9.99 -11.07
N GLY A 24 6.39 8.75 -10.60
CA GLY A 24 5.53 8.21 -9.55
C GLY A 24 5.66 8.94 -8.23
N LYS A 25 6.89 9.35 -7.87
CA LYS A 25 7.15 10.22 -6.72
C LYS A 25 6.45 11.58 -6.89
N ASP A 26 6.50 12.17 -8.09
CA ASP A 26 5.82 13.43 -8.36
C ASP A 26 4.30 13.30 -8.25
N VAL A 27 3.72 12.17 -8.70
CA VAL A 27 2.30 11.85 -8.49
C VAL A 27 1.99 11.71 -6.99
N PHE A 28 2.82 10.98 -6.24
CA PHE A 28 2.65 10.78 -4.80
C PHE A 28 2.60 12.11 -4.02
N LEU A 29 3.48 13.05 -4.37
CA LEU A 29 3.52 14.37 -3.75
C LEU A 29 2.37 15.28 -4.22
N SER A 30 2.12 15.34 -5.52
CA SER A 30 1.09 16.21 -6.10
C SER A 30 -0.34 15.81 -5.72
N MET A 31 -0.60 14.52 -5.56
CA MET A 31 -1.88 13.99 -5.08
C MET A 31 -2.01 14.00 -3.56
N GLN A 32 -1.02 14.58 -2.87
CA GLN A 32 -1.00 14.81 -1.42
C GLN A 32 -1.16 13.51 -0.60
N CYS A 33 -0.53 12.42 -1.04
CA CYS A 33 -0.60 11.15 -0.32
C CYS A 33 -0.09 11.26 1.13
N LEU A 34 0.89 12.14 1.38
CA LEU A 34 1.46 12.42 2.70
C LEU A 34 0.53 13.15 3.68
N SER A 35 -0.65 13.60 3.21
CA SER A 35 -1.66 14.17 4.11
C SER A 35 -2.17 13.13 5.12
N CYS A 36 -2.23 11.86 4.73
CA CYS A 36 -2.69 10.76 5.59
C CYS A 36 -1.64 9.66 5.79
N HIS A 37 -0.62 9.60 4.92
CA HIS A 37 0.43 8.60 4.96
C HIS A 37 1.75 9.18 5.46
N GLU A 38 2.55 8.32 6.09
CA GLU A 38 3.96 8.58 6.35
C GLU A 38 4.82 7.59 5.57
N MET A 39 6.02 8.02 5.18
CA MET A 39 6.98 7.20 4.46
C MET A 39 8.39 7.66 4.83
N GLU A 40 9.29 6.70 5.02
CA GLU A 40 10.69 6.99 5.36
C GLU A 40 11.34 7.90 4.29
N GLY A 41 12.05 8.94 4.73
CA GLY A 41 12.69 9.90 3.82
C GLY A 41 11.77 11.00 3.26
N PHE A 42 10.51 11.07 3.70
CA PHE A 42 9.56 12.11 3.32
C PHE A 42 9.03 12.88 4.53
N GLU A 43 8.98 14.21 4.42
CA GLU A 43 8.37 15.08 5.43
C GLU A 43 6.88 15.25 5.12
N ARG A 44 6.03 15.13 6.15
CA ARG A 44 4.59 15.39 6.01
C ARG A 44 4.34 16.90 6.00
N PRO A 45 3.33 17.38 5.24
CA PRO A 45 2.98 18.80 5.23
C PRO A 45 2.59 19.33 6.62
N ASP A 46 3.04 20.55 6.94
CA ASP A 46 2.63 21.26 8.15
C ASP A 46 1.11 21.46 8.20
N GLY A 47 0.51 21.35 9.39
CA GLY A 47 -0.94 21.48 9.57
C GLY A 47 -1.75 20.22 9.24
N THR A 48 -1.09 19.09 8.97
CA THR A 48 -1.69 17.75 9.06
C THR A 48 -1.85 17.37 10.54
N GLU A 49 -2.69 18.11 11.26
CA GLU A 49 -3.04 17.87 12.67
C GLU A 49 -3.87 16.57 12.84
N ASP A 50 -4.23 15.92 11.73
CA ASP A 50 -4.89 14.62 11.75
C ASP A 50 -3.96 13.57 12.37
N LYS A 51 -4.43 12.95 13.45
CA LYS A 51 -3.74 11.83 14.12
C LYS A 51 -3.45 10.66 13.19
N LEU A 52 -4.10 10.59 12.03
CA LEU A 52 -3.93 9.50 11.11
C LEU A 52 -2.59 9.63 10.37
N SER A 53 -1.72 8.66 10.63
CA SER A 53 -0.44 8.47 9.93
C SER A 53 -0.33 7.00 9.54
N VAL A 54 -0.78 6.65 8.34
CA VAL A 54 -0.68 5.27 7.85
C VAL A 54 0.68 5.07 7.19
N THR A 55 1.55 4.29 7.83
CA THR A 55 2.90 3.99 7.31
C THR A 55 2.85 3.26 5.97
N LEU A 56 3.64 3.73 5.02
CA LEU A 56 3.91 3.11 3.72
C LEU A 56 5.40 2.82 3.55
N GLY A 57 5.70 1.77 2.80
CA GLY A 57 7.06 1.37 2.48
C GLY A 57 7.78 0.72 3.67
N GLY A 58 9.11 0.71 3.57
CA GLY A 58 10.01 0.16 4.56
C GLY A 58 10.08 -1.37 4.53
N LYS A 59 10.59 -1.91 5.62
CA LYS A 59 10.84 -3.33 5.81
C LYS A 59 9.56 -4.04 6.27
N VAL A 60 9.13 -5.03 5.49
CA VAL A 60 7.87 -5.76 5.72
C VAL A 60 8.07 -7.27 5.73
N GLN A 61 7.25 -7.98 6.50
CA GLN A 61 7.27 -9.45 6.56
C GLN A 61 6.73 -10.11 5.28
N SER A 62 5.95 -9.38 4.49
CA SER A 62 5.38 -9.82 3.22
C SER A 62 5.21 -8.62 2.29
N LEU A 63 5.67 -8.72 1.05
CA LEU A 63 5.41 -7.68 0.04
C LEU A 63 3.93 -7.68 -0.34
N LYS A 64 3.41 -6.48 -0.54
CA LYS A 64 2.19 -6.33 -1.33
C LYS A 64 2.51 -6.66 -2.77
N THR A 65 1.65 -7.43 -3.41
CA THR A 65 1.70 -7.63 -4.85
C THR A 65 1.36 -6.33 -5.57
N TYR A 66 1.82 -6.21 -6.81
CA TYR A 66 1.46 -5.10 -7.69
C TYR A 66 -0.07 -4.89 -7.76
N ALA A 67 -0.85 -5.99 -7.86
CA ALA A 67 -2.31 -5.94 -7.90
C ALA A 67 -2.91 -5.41 -6.58
N GLU A 68 -2.36 -5.76 -5.43
CA GLU A 68 -2.80 -5.22 -4.14
C GLU A 68 -2.50 -3.73 -4.00
N LEU A 69 -1.35 -3.27 -4.48
CA LEU A 69 -1.02 -1.83 -4.50
C LEU A 69 -1.99 -1.06 -5.40
N VAL A 70 -2.20 -1.52 -6.64
CA VAL A 70 -3.19 -0.93 -7.57
C VAL A 70 -4.56 -0.86 -6.91
N THR A 71 -5.04 -1.99 -6.36
CA THR A 71 -6.36 -2.08 -5.72
C THR A 71 -6.49 -1.13 -4.55
N SER A 72 -5.43 -0.98 -3.74
CA SER A 72 -5.42 -0.06 -2.58
C SER A 72 -5.60 1.41 -3.01
N VAL A 73 -5.06 1.80 -4.17
CA VAL A 73 -5.16 3.17 -4.68
C VAL A 73 -6.52 3.45 -5.35
N ILE A 74 -6.99 2.55 -6.22
CA ILE A 74 -8.20 2.80 -7.03
C ILE A 74 -9.50 2.40 -6.33
N ASN A 75 -9.40 1.58 -5.28
CA ASN A 75 -10.53 1.11 -4.48
C ASN A 75 -10.16 1.05 -2.99
N PRO A 76 -9.92 2.20 -2.34
CA PRO A 76 -9.37 2.25 -0.98
C PRO A 76 -10.29 1.68 0.10
N SER A 77 -11.58 1.48 -0.20
CA SER A 77 -12.53 0.81 0.72
C SER A 77 -12.53 -0.71 0.60
N HIS A 78 -11.82 -1.30 -0.37
CA HIS A 78 -11.76 -2.75 -0.56
C HIS A 78 -11.03 -3.45 0.60
N GLN A 79 -9.94 -2.84 1.07
CA GLN A 79 -9.15 -3.34 2.18
C GLN A 79 -8.66 -2.15 3.02
N LEU A 80 -9.13 -2.07 4.27
CA LEU A 80 -8.69 -1.05 5.22
C LEU A 80 -7.36 -1.44 5.87
N ALA A 81 -6.56 -0.43 6.25
CA ALA A 81 -5.27 -0.63 6.91
C ALA A 81 -5.43 -1.40 8.24
N LYS A 82 -4.61 -2.43 8.44
CA LYS A 82 -4.59 -3.21 9.68
C LYS A 82 -3.77 -2.47 10.74
N GLY A 83 -4.15 -2.63 12.01
CA GLY A 83 -3.43 -2.02 13.14
C GLY A 83 -3.83 -0.59 13.48
N TYR A 84 -4.80 -0.01 12.75
CA TYR A 84 -5.33 1.33 12.99
C TYR A 84 -6.76 1.26 13.53
N ALA A 85 -7.17 2.27 14.30
CA ALA A 85 -8.55 2.32 14.80
C ALA A 85 -9.51 2.60 13.64
N LEU A 86 -10.60 1.84 13.55
CA LEU A 86 -11.60 2.02 12.48
C LEU A 86 -12.16 3.44 12.46
N SER A 87 -12.31 4.09 13.61
CA SER A 87 -12.78 5.48 13.68
C SER A 87 -11.82 6.48 13.02
N GLU A 88 -10.56 6.13 12.81
CA GLU A 88 -9.55 7.00 12.19
C GLU A 88 -9.45 6.76 10.68
N ILE A 89 -9.59 5.50 10.24
CA ILE A 89 -9.38 5.12 8.83
C ILE A 89 -10.65 5.02 8.00
N GLN A 90 -11.84 5.09 8.61
CA GLN A 90 -13.09 5.05 7.86
C GLN A 90 -14.19 5.96 8.43
N ALA A 91 -15.07 6.39 7.54
CA ALA A 91 -16.34 7.03 7.85
C ALA A 91 -17.48 6.21 7.22
N SER A 92 -18.43 5.76 8.05
CA SER A 92 -19.61 5.00 7.59
C SER A 92 -19.28 3.77 6.73
N GLY A 93 -18.24 3.03 7.10
CA GLY A 93 -17.81 1.82 6.38
C GLY A 93 -16.96 2.06 5.14
N LYS A 94 -16.57 3.31 4.85
CA LYS A 94 -15.75 3.68 3.71
C LYS A 94 -14.44 4.31 4.16
N SER A 95 -13.35 3.99 3.47
CA SER A 95 -12.05 4.59 3.73
C SER A 95 -12.11 6.12 3.67
N VAL A 96 -11.37 6.78 4.56
CA VAL A 96 -11.16 8.24 4.50
C VAL A 96 -10.19 8.65 3.41
N MET A 97 -9.44 7.69 2.83
CA MET A 97 -8.57 7.96 1.68
C MET A 97 -9.41 8.42 0.48
N PRO A 98 -9.06 9.56 -0.14
CA PRO A 98 -9.77 10.07 -1.32
C PRO A 98 -9.74 9.08 -2.50
N VAL A 99 -10.79 9.13 -3.32
CA VAL A 99 -10.85 8.36 -4.57
C VAL A 99 -10.32 9.22 -5.72
N TYR A 100 -9.24 8.77 -6.36
CA TYR A 100 -8.55 9.51 -7.41
C TYR A 100 -8.98 9.16 -8.85
N ASN A 101 -9.87 8.18 -9.01
CA ASN A 101 -10.20 7.56 -10.32
C ASN A 101 -10.63 8.54 -11.43
N ASN A 102 -11.16 9.71 -11.06
CA ASN A 102 -11.63 10.72 -12.02
C ASN A 102 -10.58 11.80 -12.34
N ILE A 103 -9.45 11.82 -11.62
CA ILE A 103 -8.42 12.87 -11.73
C ILE A 103 -7.02 12.31 -11.98
N MET A 104 -6.78 11.04 -11.66
CA MET A 104 -5.52 10.35 -11.93
C MET A 104 -5.60 9.65 -13.28
N THR A 105 -4.65 9.94 -14.18
CA THR A 105 -4.54 9.22 -15.44
C THR A 105 -4.02 7.81 -15.22
N VAL A 106 -4.21 6.93 -16.21
CA VAL A 106 -3.65 5.57 -16.15
C VAL A 106 -2.13 5.61 -16.05
N GLU A 107 -1.47 6.53 -16.76
CA GLU A 107 -0.01 6.72 -16.68
C GLU A 107 0.44 7.10 -15.27
N GLN A 108 -0.25 8.07 -14.65
CA GLN A 108 0.06 8.49 -13.29
C GLN A 108 -0.12 7.36 -12.29
N LEU A 109 -1.13 6.51 -12.47
CA LEU A 109 -1.30 5.31 -11.66
C LEU A 109 -0.14 4.34 -11.86
N ILE A 110 0.25 4.04 -13.09
CA ILE A 110 1.37 3.13 -13.41
C ILE A 110 2.65 3.60 -12.74
N ASP A 111 2.98 4.88 -12.90
CA ASP A 111 4.16 5.50 -12.32
C ASP A 111 4.09 5.50 -10.78
N LEU A 112 2.95 5.87 -10.20
CA LEU A 112 2.74 5.87 -8.75
C LEU A 112 2.94 4.47 -8.14
N ILE A 113 2.37 3.43 -8.76
CA ILE A 113 2.53 2.06 -8.24
C ILE A 113 3.97 1.59 -8.37
N THR A 114 4.65 1.93 -9.47
CA THR A 114 6.08 1.61 -9.65
C THR A 114 6.93 2.29 -8.58
N PHE A 115 6.64 3.57 -8.26
CA PHE A 115 7.27 4.27 -7.15
C PHE A 115 6.98 3.58 -5.82
N LEU A 116 5.71 3.32 -5.48
CA LEU A 116 5.34 2.70 -4.20
C LEU A 116 6.00 1.33 -4.01
N GLU A 117 6.01 0.48 -5.04
CA GLU A 117 6.65 -0.84 -4.99
C GLU A 117 8.14 -0.74 -4.66
N SER A 118 8.83 0.26 -5.23
CA SER A 118 10.26 0.51 -4.97
C SER A 118 10.57 0.92 -3.52
N GLN A 119 9.57 1.27 -2.72
CA GLN A 119 9.74 1.69 -1.33
C GLN A 119 9.62 0.53 -0.33
N TYR A 120 9.37 -0.71 -0.78
CA TYR A 120 9.24 -1.88 0.10
C TYR A 120 10.42 -2.82 -0.02
N GLU A 121 10.88 -3.29 1.14
CA GLU A 121 11.92 -4.32 1.26
C GLU A 121 11.40 -5.49 2.09
N LEU A 122 11.70 -6.73 1.68
CA LEU A 122 11.39 -7.91 2.49
C LEU A 122 12.35 -8.02 3.67
N GLU A 123 11.80 -8.20 4.87
CA GLU A 123 12.61 -8.60 6.02
C GLU A 123 13.09 -10.05 5.88
N PRO A 124 14.38 -10.32 6.14
CA PRO A 124 14.87 -11.69 6.18
C PRO A 124 14.23 -12.44 7.35
N TYR A 125 13.68 -13.62 7.06
CA TYR A 125 13.08 -14.49 8.06
C TYR A 125 14.13 -14.93 9.10
N THR A 126 13.93 -14.53 10.35
CA THR A 126 14.69 -15.06 11.49
C THR A 126 14.00 -16.32 12.00
N ARG A 127 14.68 -17.46 11.92
CA ARG A 127 14.16 -18.73 12.44
C ARG A 127 14.04 -18.62 13.96
N THR A 128 12.84 -18.84 14.50
CA THR A 128 12.65 -18.97 15.95
C THR A 128 13.49 -20.13 16.48
N GLU A 129 14.44 -19.86 17.36
CA GLU A 129 15.15 -20.91 18.09
C GLU A 129 14.23 -21.44 19.20
N TYR A 130 13.75 -22.66 19.03
CA TYR A 130 12.97 -23.34 20.07
C TYR A 130 13.91 -23.82 21.17
N ILE A 131 13.73 -23.29 22.38
CA ILE A 131 14.38 -23.85 23.56
C ILE A 131 13.71 -25.19 23.86
N ILE A 132 14.44 -26.29 23.65
CA ILE A 132 14.03 -27.62 24.08
C ILE A 132 14.11 -27.63 25.61
N TYR A 133 12.97 -27.64 26.29
CA TYR A 133 12.92 -27.87 27.74
C TYR A 133 13.40 -29.29 28.03
N ARG A 134 14.38 -29.42 28.93
CA ARG A 134 14.90 -30.70 29.45
C ARG A 134 14.32 -31.00 30.81
#